data_AF-A0A2P7AKJ4-F1
#
_entry.id   AF-A0A2P7AKJ4-F1
#
_cell.length_a   1.000
_cell.length_b   1.000
_cell.length_c   1.000
_cell.angle_alpha   90.00
_cell.angle_beta   90.00
_cell.angle_gamma   90.00
#
_symmetry.space_group_name_H-M   'P 1'
#
loop_
_entity.id
_entity.type
_entity.pdbx_description
1 polymer ?
#
loop_
_entity_poly.entity_id
_entity_poly.type
_entity_poly.pdbx_seq_one_letter_code
_entity_poly.pdbx_strand_id
1 'polypeptide(L)'
;MIVQPYHLYVERIELEKNMARFYALAVQPTLFGEVALVRSWGRIGTRGRQKVHVFNEEKHAIGLFFELLREKRNRGYRPKPPVEIQRLGHSSLQRVSDKLFAS
;
A
#
# COMPACT_ATOMS: atom_id res chain seq x y z
N MET A 1 8.14 -10.61 -18.80
CA MET A 1 8.60 -10.50 -17.40
C MET A 1 8.00 -9.21 -16.87
N ILE A 2 7.26 -9.25 -15.75
CA ILE A 2 6.69 -8.02 -15.16
C ILE A 2 7.85 -7.15 -14.68
N VAL A 3 8.01 -5.98 -15.30
CA VAL A 3 9.18 -5.10 -15.08
C VAL A 3 9.03 -4.29 -13.80
N GLN A 4 7.80 -4.03 -13.35
CA GLN A 4 7.51 -3.29 -12.12
C GLN A 4 6.49 -4.04 -11.24
N PRO A 5 6.71 -4.13 -9.92
CA PRO A 5 5.74 -4.74 -9.02
C PRO A 5 4.52 -3.83 -8.88
N TYR A 6 3.48 -4.08 -9.67
CA TYR A 6 2.20 -3.37 -9.56
C TYR A 6 1.43 -3.90 -8.36
N HIS A 7 1.77 -3.40 -7.17
CA HIS A 7 1.05 -3.67 -5.93
C HIS A 7 0.60 -2.37 -5.28
N LEU A 8 -0.69 -2.25 -5.00
CA LEU A 8 -1.26 -1.06 -4.40
C LEU A 8 -2.34 -1.40 -3.39
N TYR A 9 -2.26 -0.76 -2.24
CA TYR A 9 -3.26 -0.81 -1.18
C TYR A 9 -3.82 0.59 -0.94
N VAL A 10 -5.14 0.71 -0.95
CA VAL A 10 -5.85 1.96 -0.70
C VAL A 10 -6.98 1.75 0.31
N GLU A 11 -7.22 2.77 1.12
CA GLU A 11 -8.22 2.77 2.17
C GLU A 11 -9.28 3.83 1.90
N ARG A 12 -10.50 3.58 2.39
CA ARG A 12 -11.56 4.57 2.50
C ARG A 12 -12.08 4.54 3.93
N ILE A 13 -11.85 5.63 4.64
CA ILE A 13 -12.24 5.81 6.04
C ILE A 13 -13.15 7.04 6.12
N GLU A 14 -14.40 6.83 6.52
CA GLU A 14 -15.40 7.88 6.79
C GLU A 14 -16.05 7.58 8.14
N LEU A 15 -15.62 8.30 9.19
CA LEU A 15 -16.06 8.09 10.56
C LEU A 15 -17.57 8.30 10.73
N GLU A 16 -18.08 9.39 10.15
CA GLU A 16 -19.51 9.76 10.17
C GLU A 16 -20.45 8.68 9.61
N LYS A 17 -19.92 7.76 8.80
CA LYS A 17 -20.68 6.67 8.16
C LYS A 17 -20.31 5.29 8.67
N ASN A 18 -19.53 5.19 9.77
CA ASN A 18 -18.99 3.94 10.30
C ASN A 18 -18.36 3.07 9.19
N MET A 19 -17.58 3.72 8.31
CA MET A 19 -17.01 3.10 7.13
C MET A 19 -15.49 3.05 7.25
N ALA A 20 -14.94 1.85 7.35
CA ALA A 20 -13.50 1.58 7.27
C ALA A 20 -13.29 0.40 6.32
N ARG A 21 -12.89 0.68 5.08
CA ARG A 21 -12.75 -0.32 4.02
C ARG A 21 -11.40 -0.22 3.32
N PHE A 22 -10.92 -1.37 2.85
CA PHE A 22 -9.72 -1.45 2.04
C PHE A 22 -10.03 -1.96 0.63
N TYR A 23 -9.14 -1.63 -0.29
CA TYR A 23 -9.06 -2.20 -1.62
C TYR A 23 -7.59 -2.40 -1.98
N ALA A 24 -7.21 -3.61 -2.39
CA ALA A 24 -5.86 -3.98 -2.77
C ALA A 24 -5.85 -4.53 -4.20
N LEU A 25 -4.83 -4.17 -4.97
CA LEU A 25 -4.61 -4.61 -6.34
C LEU A 25 -3.17 -5.11 -6.48
N ALA A 26 -2.98 -6.25 -7.13
CA ALA A 26 -1.67 -6.84 -7.42
C ALA A 26 -1.65 -7.43 -8.83
N VAL A 27 -0.71 -7.03 -9.68
CA VAL A 27 -0.40 -7.76 -10.92
C VAL A 27 0.75 -8.72 -10.62
N GLN A 28 0.56 -10.00 -10.91
CA GLN A 28 1.53 -11.05 -10.63
C GLN A 28 1.57 -12.07 -11.78
N PRO A 29 2.72 -12.72 -12.05
CA PRO A 29 2.77 -13.83 -13.00
C PRO A 29 1.99 -15.04 -12.45
N THR A 30 1.44 -15.85 -13.34
CA THR A 30 0.91 -17.18 -13.00
C THR A 30 2.00 -18.25 -13.19
N LEU A 31 1.76 -19.45 -12.65
CA LEU A 31 2.66 -20.59 -12.84
C LEU A 31 2.71 -21.09 -14.29
N PHE A 32 1.74 -20.70 -15.12
CA PHE A 32 1.60 -21.16 -16.51
C PHE A 32 2.09 -20.12 -17.53
N GLY A 33 2.76 -19.05 -17.07
CA GLY A 33 3.30 -18.01 -17.94
C GLY A 33 2.32 -16.91 -18.33
N GLU A 34 1.10 -16.93 -17.77
CA GLU A 34 0.12 -15.85 -17.94
C GLU A 34 0.35 -14.75 -16.87
N VAL A 35 -0.46 -13.71 -16.92
CA VAL A 35 -0.44 -12.62 -15.93
C VAL A 35 -1.81 -12.52 -15.26
N ALA A 36 -1.82 -12.44 -13.94
CA ALA A 36 -3.04 -12.29 -13.15
C ALA A 36 -3.11 -10.95 -12.43
N LEU A 37 -4.25 -10.27 -12.53
CA LEU A 37 -4.65 -9.20 -11.63
C LEU A 37 -5.45 -9.80 -10.46
N VAL A 38 -4.85 -9.78 -9.28
CA VAL A 38 -5.52 -10.11 -8.03
C VAL A 38 -6.06 -8.83 -7.41
N ARG A 39 -7.34 -8.86 -7.03
CA ARG A 39 -7.98 -7.76 -6.31
C ARG A 39 -8.63 -8.27 -5.03
N SER A 40 -8.40 -7.57 -3.93
CA SER A 40 -8.94 -7.91 -2.61
C SER A 40 -9.63 -6.71 -1.98
N TRP A 41 -10.75 -6.93 -1.28
CA TRP A 41 -11.52 -5.84 -0.68
C TRP A 41 -12.33 -6.28 0.52
N GLY A 42 -12.55 -5.39 1.48
CA GLY A 42 -13.30 -5.72 2.69
C GLY A 42 -13.31 -4.59 3.70
N ARG A 43 -13.82 -4.89 4.91
CA ARG A 43 -13.62 -4.00 6.05
C ARG A 43 -12.18 -4.14 6.55
N ILE A 44 -11.58 -3.04 6.98
CA ILE A 44 -10.22 -3.07 7.58
C ILE A 44 -10.24 -3.98 8.82
N GLY A 45 -9.19 -4.78 8.99
CA GLY A 45 -9.10 -5.80 10.05
C GLY A 45 -9.80 -7.12 9.74
N THR A 46 -10.33 -7.31 8.53
CA THR A 46 -10.96 -8.57 8.09
C THR A 46 -10.23 -9.17 6.91
N ARG A 47 -10.42 -10.47 6.66
CA ARG A 47 -9.92 -11.15 5.44
C ARG A 47 -10.51 -10.55 4.14
N GLY A 48 -11.74 -10.03 4.20
CA GLY A 48 -12.44 -9.52 3.03
C GLY A 48 -12.77 -10.59 1.99
N ARG A 49 -12.85 -10.16 0.73
CA ARG A 49 -13.10 -10.98 -0.47
C ARG A 49 -11.97 -10.77 -1.46
N GLN A 50 -11.78 -11.74 -2.34
CA GLN A 50 -10.79 -11.70 -3.40
C GLN A 50 -11.42 -12.08 -4.74
N LYS A 51 -10.88 -11.53 -5.82
CA LYS A 51 -11.13 -11.98 -7.19
C LYS A 51 -9.83 -11.95 -7.99
N VAL A 52 -9.68 -12.91 -8.89
CA VAL A 52 -8.54 -13.02 -9.79
C VAL A 52 -9.04 -12.85 -11.22
N HIS A 53 -8.30 -12.09 -12.01
CA HIS A 53 -8.50 -11.94 -13.45
C HIS A 53 -7.21 -12.39 -14.15
N VAL A 54 -7.28 -13.41 -15.01
CA VAL A 54 -6.13 -13.95 -15.73
C VAL A 54 -6.13 -13.40 -17.16
N PHE A 55 -4.93 -13.06 -17.65
CA PHE A 55 -4.71 -12.46 -18.96
C PHE A 55 -3.47 -13.08 -19.62
N ASN A 56 -3.52 -13.25 -20.93
CA ASN A 56 -2.37 -13.72 -21.71
C ASN A 56 -1.27 -12.65 -21.82
N GLU A 57 -1.63 -11.37 -21.71
CA GLU A 57 -0.71 -10.24 -21.89
C GLU A 57 -0.76 -9.29 -20.69
N GLU A 58 0.42 -8.85 -20.24
CA GLU A 58 0.58 -7.94 -19.11
C GLU A 58 -0.16 -6.61 -19.31
N LYS A 59 -0.18 -6.09 -20.55
CA LYS A 59 -0.83 -4.82 -20.90
C LYS A 59 -2.32 -4.80 -20.54
N HIS A 60 -3.02 -5.94 -20.66
CA HIS A 60 -4.45 -6.04 -20.33
C HIS A 60 -4.67 -6.04 -18.81
N ALA A 61 -3.79 -6.72 -18.06
CA ALA A 61 -3.83 -6.71 -16.60
C ALA A 61 -3.58 -5.29 -16.04
N ILE A 62 -2.60 -4.59 -16.61
CA ILE A 62 -2.27 -3.20 -16.26
C ILE A 62 -3.42 -2.25 -16.63
N GLY A 63 -4.05 -2.43 -17.81
CA GLY A 63 -5.21 -1.65 -18.21
C GLY A 63 -6.34 -1.73 -17.18
N LEU A 64 -6.75 -2.95 -16.82
CA LEU A 64 -7.79 -3.15 -15.81
C LEU A 64 -7.36 -2.65 -14.41
N PHE A 65 -6.08 -2.78 -14.06
CA PHE A 65 -5.53 -2.23 -12.82
C PHE A 65 -5.78 -0.72 -12.72
N PHE A 66 -5.45 0.04 -13.77
CA PHE A 66 -5.63 1.49 -13.79
C PHE A 66 -7.10 1.92 -13.85
N GLU A 67 -7.93 1.20 -14.59
CA GLU A 67 -9.39 1.43 -14.62
C GLU A 67 -10.01 1.29 -13.21
N LEU A 68 -9.72 0.18 -12.53
CA LEU A 68 -10.21 -0.06 -11.17
C LEU A 68 -9.66 0.97 -10.19
N LEU A 69 -8.37 1.33 -10.29
CA LEU A 69 -7.77 2.34 -9.44
C LEU A 69 -8.45 3.71 -9.61
N ARG A 70 -8.71 4.12 -10.85
CA ARG A 70 -9.41 5.39 -11.14
C ARG A 70 -10.82 5.37 -10.57
N GLU A 71 -11.56 4.28 -10.76
CA GLU A 71 -12.90 4.10 -10.19
C GLU A 71 -12.87 4.22 -8.65
N LYS A 72 -11.92 3.55 -7.98
CA LYS A 72 -11.82 3.61 -6.50
C LYS A 72 -11.36 4.97 -6.00
N ARG A 73 -10.46 5.64 -6.71
CA ARG A 73 -10.07 7.03 -6.40
C ARG A 73 -11.27 7.96 -6.44
N ASN A 74 -12.12 7.86 -7.46
CA ASN A 74 -13.35 8.66 -7.56
C ASN A 74 -14.34 8.34 -6.43
N ARG A 75 -14.33 7.11 -5.89
CA ARG A 75 -15.13 6.69 -4.74
C ARG A 75 -14.53 7.07 -3.37
N GLY A 76 -13.45 7.86 -3.34
CA GLY A 76 -12.84 8.34 -2.10
C GLY A 76 -11.76 7.43 -1.50
N TYR A 77 -11.34 6.37 -2.20
CA TYR A 77 -10.19 5.57 -1.74
C TYR A 77 -8.88 6.35 -1.93
N ARG A 78 -7.97 6.26 -0.97
CA ARG A 78 -6.67 6.94 -0.96
C ARG A 78 -5.56 6.00 -0.48
N PRO A 79 -4.31 6.19 -0.91
CA PRO A 79 -3.18 5.45 -0.35
C PRO A 79 -3.11 5.64 1.16
N LYS A 80 -2.78 4.57 1.89
CA LYS A 80 -2.52 4.67 3.33
C LYS A 80 -1.30 5.58 3.53
N PRO A 81 -1.36 6.60 4.41
CA PRO A 81 -0.18 7.41 4.71
C PRO A 81 0.93 6.53 5.30
N PRO A 82 2.20 6.85 5.04
CA PRO A 82 3.32 6.19 5.72
C PRO A 82 3.12 6.28 7.23
N VAL A 83 3.36 5.17 7.94
CA VAL A 83 3.38 5.18 9.41
C VAL A 83 4.74 5.72 9.82
N GLU A 84 4.77 6.89 10.44
CA GLU A 84 5.99 7.39 11.09
C GLU A 84 6.25 6.54 12.34
N ILE A 85 7.31 5.73 12.29
CA ILE A 85 7.82 5.05 13.48
C ILE A 85 8.64 6.09 14.23
N GLN A 86 8.11 6.61 15.33
CA GLN A 86 8.92 7.36 16.30
C GLN A 86 10.06 6.43 16.73
N ARG A 87 11.28 6.73 16.28
CA ARG A 87 12.46 5.99 16.68
C ARG A 87 12.52 6.05 18.21
N LEU A 88 12.58 4.88 18.86
CA LEU A 88 12.85 4.78 20.28
C LEU A 88 14.10 5.62 20.56
N GLY A 89 13.91 6.76 21.22
CA GLY A 89 15.00 7.65 21.59
C GLY A 89 15.95 6.87 22.48
N HIS A 90 17.14 6.57 21.96
CA HIS A 90 18.26 6.22 22.82
C HIS A 90 18.50 7.41 23.75
N SER A 91 18.19 7.19 25.02
CA SER A 91 18.55 8.06 26.12
C SER A 91 20.08 8.22 26.20
N SER A 92 20.51 9.45 26.49
CA SER A 92 21.80 9.86 27.07
C SER A 92 23.09 9.70 26.25
N LEU A 93 23.68 10.84 25.87
CA LEU A 93 25.09 11.10 26.15
C LEU A 93 25.19 12.47 26.85
N GLN A 94 25.56 12.42 28.12
CA GLN A 94 25.94 13.57 28.92
C GLN A 94 27.08 14.31 28.21
N ARG A 95 26.88 15.60 27.95
CA ARG A 95 27.95 16.50 27.54
C ARG A 95 28.74 16.87 28.80
N VAL A 96 29.81 16.13 29.10
CA VAL A 96 30.86 16.59 30.01
C VAL A 96 31.51 17.81 29.35
N SER A 97 31.45 18.96 30.02
CA SER A 97 32.04 20.21 29.57
C SER A 97 33.53 20.24 29.91
N ASP A 98 34.38 19.92 28.93
CA ASP A 98 35.81 20.27 28.99
C ASP A 98 36.05 21.47 28.09
N LYS A 99 36.11 22.67 28.68
CA LYS A 99 36.97 23.80 28.25
C LYS A 99 37.22 24.75 29.43
N LEU A 100 38.06 24.30 30.35
CA LEU A 100 39.04 25.18 31.00
C LEU A 100 40.28 25.24 30.11
N PHE A 101 40.93 26.40 30.10
CA PHE A 101 42.22 26.74 29.46
C PHE A 101 42.20 27.05 27.95
N ALA A 102 42.20 28.34 27.60
CA ALA A 102 43.40 29.02 27.11
C ALA A 102 43.12 30.52 26.86
N SER A 103 43.81 31.34 27.66
CA SER A 103 44.26 32.75 27.49
C SER A 103 43.29 33.81 26.97
#